data_AF-A0A9J6DRQ5-F1
#
_entry.id   AF-A0A9J6DRQ5-F1
#
_cell.length_a   1.000
_cell.length_b   1.000
_cell.length_c   1.000
_cell.angle_alpha   90.00
_cell.angle_beta   90.00
_cell.angle_gamma   90.00
#
_symmetry.space_group_name_H-M   'P 1'
#
loop_
_entity.id
_entity.type
_entity.pdbx_description
1 polymer ?
#
loop_
_entity_poly.entity_id
_entity_poly.type
_entity_poly.pdbx_seq_one_letter_code
_entity_poly.pdbx_strand_id
1 'polypeptide(L)'
;MASTPKTHAIGGPGKKKKHVDVPRPDVVRLYNVNMGGVDLADHMISYYKIKARVNKWTIRSIFHLFDTALSNSWMQYVQDMRAQQKRQKEIVEFVEFRLSVSEELIAQAQSQNEVESDSDEEWCPPPKRAPLPPVKARAKTLGYSPRLTDAPNAAR
;
A
#
# COMPACT_ATOMS: atom_id res chain seq x y z
N MET A 1 -27.70 11.17 7.72
CA MET A 1 -28.88 11.30 6.84
C MET A 1 -28.42 11.10 5.41
N ALA A 2 -28.60 9.89 4.86
CA ALA A 2 -28.08 9.55 3.53
C ALA A 2 -28.94 10.23 2.44
N SER A 3 -28.27 11.00 1.56
CA SER A 3 -28.84 11.70 0.42
C SER A 3 -29.61 10.73 -0.48
N THR A 4 -30.85 11.07 -0.81
CA THR A 4 -31.70 10.34 -1.76
C THR A 4 -31.16 10.52 -3.19
N PRO A 5 -30.79 9.47 -3.94
CA PRO A 5 -30.57 9.62 -5.37
C PRO A 5 -31.94 9.85 -6.05
N LYS A 6 -32.06 10.97 -6.76
CA LYS A 6 -33.28 11.36 -7.47
C LYS A 6 -33.25 10.80 -8.91
N THR A 7 -34.34 10.08 -9.23
CA THR A 7 -35.17 10.14 -10.45
C THR A 7 -34.65 9.61 -11.80
N HIS A 8 -35.49 8.80 -12.45
CA HIS A 8 -35.56 8.65 -13.90
C HIS A 8 -36.63 9.59 -14.47
N ALA A 9 -36.32 10.29 -15.56
CA ALA A 9 -37.27 11.08 -16.32
C ALA A 9 -38.16 10.16 -17.17
N ILE A 10 -39.43 9.98 -16.77
CA ILE A 10 -40.39 9.23 -17.59
C ILE A 10 -41.09 10.22 -18.51
N GLY A 11 -40.61 10.29 -19.75
CA GLY A 11 -41.24 11.04 -20.82
C GLY A 11 -40.82 10.46 -22.16
N GLY A 12 -41.75 9.81 -22.87
CA GLY A 12 -41.56 9.44 -24.26
C GLY A 12 -41.30 10.67 -25.15
N PRO A 13 -40.79 10.48 -26.38
CA PRO A 13 -40.46 11.59 -27.27
C PRO A 13 -41.67 12.53 -27.46
N GLY A 14 -41.47 13.82 -27.16
CA GLY A 14 -42.49 14.87 -27.27
C GLY A 14 -43.24 15.25 -25.97
N LYS A 15 -42.97 14.59 -24.82
CA LYS A 15 -43.61 14.94 -23.53
C LYS A 15 -42.63 15.61 -22.56
N LYS A 16 -43.12 16.56 -21.74
CA LYS A 16 -42.34 17.20 -20.66
C LYS A 16 -41.86 16.14 -19.68
N LYS A 17 -40.53 16.04 -19.50
CA LYS A 17 -39.89 15.11 -18.56
C LYS A 17 -40.33 15.45 -17.13
N LYS A 18 -41.11 14.59 -16.50
CA LYS A 18 -41.50 14.71 -15.09
C LYS A 18 -40.62 13.80 -14.25
N HIS A 19 -40.14 14.33 -13.14
CA HIS A 19 -39.41 13.58 -12.13
C HIS A 19 -40.45 12.98 -11.19
N VAL A 20 -40.46 11.65 -11.08
CA VAL A 20 -41.37 10.90 -10.21
C VAL A 20 -40.53 10.12 -9.22
N ASP A 21 -40.89 10.20 -7.95
CA ASP A 21 -40.26 9.40 -6.91
C ASP A 21 -40.78 7.96 -6.99
N VAL A 22 -39.87 7.02 -7.21
CA VAL A 22 -40.16 5.59 -7.30
C VAL A 22 -39.58 4.91 -6.05
N PRO A 23 -40.34 4.05 -5.35
CA PRO A 23 -39.80 3.29 -4.23
C PRO A 23 -38.65 2.40 -4.73
N ARG A 24 -37.46 2.58 -4.15
CA ARG A 24 -36.30 1.73 -4.46
C ARG A 24 -36.40 0.41 -3.70
N PRO A 25 -36.00 -0.72 -4.31
CA PRO A 25 -35.86 -1.98 -3.59
C PRO A 25 -34.84 -1.87 -2.45
N ASP A 26 -35.10 -2.56 -1.33
CA ASP A 26 -34.19 -2.55 -0.17
C ASP A 26 -32.81 -3.11 -0.48
N VAL A 27 -32.71 -4.09 -1.40
CA VAL A 27 -31.43 -4.63 -1.86
C VAL A 27 -30.55 -3.55 -2.50
N VAL A 28 -31.14 -2.63 -3.28
CA VAL A 28 -30.43 -1.52 -3.92
C VAL A 28 -29.99 -0.49 -2.88
N ARG A 29 -30.80 -0.27 -1.83
CA ARG A 29 -30.41 0.57 -0.71
C ARG A 29 -29.21 0.00 0.03
N LEU A 30 -29.26 -1.28 0.39
CA LEU A 30 -28.20 -1.94 1.15
C LEU A 30 -26.88 -1.93 0.36
N TYR A 31 -26.94 -2.29 -0.92
CA TYR A 31 -25.81 -2.19 -1.84
C TYR A 31 -25.15 -0.82 -1.81
N ASN A 32 -25.93 0.26 -2.01
CA ASN A 32 -25.38 1.62 -2.05
C ASN A 32 -24.80 2.09 -0.71
N VAL A 33 -25.35 1.62 0.42
CA VAL A 33 -24.81 1.96 1.75
C VAL A 33 -23.47 1.26 2.00
N ASN A 34 -23.29 0.06 1.46
CA ASN A 34 -22.11 -0.78 1.73
C ASN A 34 -21.02 -0.71 0.66
N MET A 35 -21.30 -0.15 -0.53
CA MET A 35 -20.36 -0.16 -1.66
C MET A 35 -19.16 0.79 -1.53
N GLY A 36 -19.24 1.84 -0.71
CA GLY A 36 -18.24 2.93 -0.71
C GLY A 36 -16.92 2.65 0.02
N GLY A 37 -16.73 1.46 0.61
CA GLY A 37 -15.53 1.17 1.40
C GLY A 37 -14.24 1.15 0.57
N VAL A 38 -14.29 0.51 -0.61
CA VAL A 38 -13.13 0.38 -1.50
C VAL A 38 -12.79 1.73 -2.15
N ASP A 39 -13.79 2.46 -2.61
CA ASP A 39 -13.61 3.78 -3.24
C ASP A 39 -13.00 4.79 -2.27
N LEU A 40 -13.38 4.74 -0.99
CA LEU A 40 -12.78 5.61 0.03
C LEU A 40 -11.29 5.32 0.23
N ALA A 41 -10.92 4.04 0.30
CA ALA A 41 -9.52 3.63 0.41
C ALA A 41 -8.72 4.04 -0.85
N ASP A 42 -9.28 3.84 -2.04
CA ASP A 42 -8.64 4.24 -3.30
C ASP A 42 -8.45 5.76 -3.38
N HIS A 43 -9.45 6.54 -2.95
CA HIS A 43 -9.34 7.99 -2.84
C HIS A 43 -8.21 8.40 -1.88
N MET A 44 -8.16 7.85 -0.67
CA MET A 44 -7.10 8.17 0.31
C MET A 44 -5.71 7.90 -0.24
N ILE A 45 -5.52 6.74 -0.90
CA ILE A 45 -4.25 6.37 -1.51
C ILE A 45 -3.93 7.32 -2.67
N SER A 46 -4.90 7.70 -3.49
CA SER A 46 -4.70 8.61 -4.62
C SER A 46 -4.21 10.01 -4.18
N TYR A 47 -4.79 10.57 -3.12
CA TYR A 47 -4.42 11.89 -2.60
C TYR A 47 -2.99 11.94 -2.04
N TYR A 48 -2.57 10.90 -1.31
CA TYR A 48 -1.32 10.91 -0.54
C TYR A 48 -0.30 9.86 -0.99
N LYS A 49 -0.40 9.42 -2.25
CA LYS A 49 0.45 8.37 -2.80
C LYS A 49 1.93 8.73 -2.74
N ILE A 50 2.78 7.77 -2.40
CA ILE A 50 4.23 7.87 -2.58
C ILE A 50 4.55 7.96 -4.08
N LYS A 51 4.98 9.14 -4.54
CA LYS A 51 5.33 9.41 -5.94
C LYS A 51 6.79 9.06 -6.23
N ALA A 52 7.09 7.76 -6.29
CA ALA A 52 8.40 7.28 -6.69
C ALA A 52 8.45 6.91 -8.18
N ARG A 53 9.40 7.47 -8.94
CA ARG A 53 9.66 7.08 -10.34
C ARG A 53 10.54 5.84 -10.38
N VAL A 54 9.92 4.67 -10.27
CA VAL A 54 10.61 3.36 -10.30
C VAL A 54 10.13 2.51 -11.48
N ASN A 55 11.06 1.92 -12.23
CA ASN A 55 10.73 1.06 -13.38
C ASN A 55 10.38 -0.38 -12.97
N LYS A 56 10.81 -0.82 -11.79
CA LYS A 56 10.50 -2.15 -11.25
C LYS A 56 9.10 -2.14 -10.64
N TRP A 57 8.20 -2.96 -11.17
CA TRP A 57 6.81 -3.07 -10.69
C TRP A 57 6.75 -3.53 -9.23
N THR A 58 7.69 -4.36 -8.77
CA THR A 58 7.75 -4.85 -7.39
C THR A 58 7.93 -3.72 -6.38
N ILE A 59 8.80 -2.76 -6.67
CA ILE A 59 9.01 -1.59 -5.81
C ILE A 59 7.74 -0.73 -5.76
N ARG A 60 7.04 -0.61 -6.89
CA ARG A 60 5.74 0.09 -6.94
C ARG A 60 4.69 -0.60 -6.08
N SER A 61 4.66 -1.93 -6.08
CA SER A 61 3.79 -2.72 -5.22
C SER A 61 4.12 -2.51 -3.74
N ILE A 62 5.41 -2.48 -3.38
CA ILE A 62 5.83 -2.21 -1.99
C ILE A 62 5.33 -0.84 -1.52
N PHE A 63 5.51 0.23 -2.31
CA PHE A 63 4.99 1.55 -1.95
C PHE A 63 3.47 1.58 -1.80
N HIS A 64 2.75 0.87 -2.67
CA HIS A 64 1.30 0.76 -2.54
C HIS A 64 0.87 0.05 -1.25
N LEU A 65 1.60 -0.99 -0.83
CA LEU A 65 1.37 -1.66 0.45
C LEU A 65 1.60 -0.71 1.64
N PHE A 66 2.64 0.12 1.60
CA PHE A 66 2.86 1.15 2.61
C PHE A 66 1.73 2.19 2.66
N ASP A 67 1.29 2.70 1.51
CA ASP A 67 0.17 3.65 1.45
C ASP A 67 -1.14 3.03 1.97
N THR A 68 -1.38 1.75 1.68
CA THR A 68 -2.52 0.99 2.21
C THR A 68 -2.42 0.81 3.73
N ALA A 69 -1.25 0.42 4.23
CA ALA A 69 -1.00 0.24 5.66
C ALA A 69 -1.20 1.53 6.44
N LEU A 70 -0.65 2.65 5.96
CA LEU A 70 -0.83 3.97 6.56
C LEU A 70 -2.29 4.39 6.64
N SER A 71 -3.04 4.18 5.54
CA SER A 71 -4.47 4.51 5.49
C SER A 71 -5.27 3.68 6.50
N ASN A 72 -4.98 2.39 6.60
CA ASN A 72 -5.62 1.48 7.56
C ASN A 72 -5.27 1.82 9.01
N SER A 73 -4.01 2.14 9.30
CA SER A 73 -3.57 2.55 10.64
C SER A 73 -4.23 3.86 11.08
N TRP A 74 -4.38 4.83 10.17
CA TRP A 74 -5.09 6.06 10.46
C TRP A 74 -6.59 5.79 10.73
N MET A 75 -7.23 4.93 9.95
CA MET A 75 -8.63 4.54 10.22
C MET A 75 -8.79 3.90 11.61
N GLN A 76 -7.85 3.05 12.03
CA GLN A 76 -7.84 2.47 13.38
C GLN A 76 -7.65 3.56 14.43
N TYR A 77 -6.66 4.45 14.27
CA TYR A 77 -6.45 5.60 15.15
C TYR A 77 -7.72 6.45 15.31
N VAL A 78 -8.42 6.76 14.21
CA VAL A 78 -9.67 7.53 14.23
C VAL A 78 -10.77 6.78 15.00
N GLN A 79 -10.86 5.45 14.83
CA GLN A 79 -11.80 4.62 15.59
C GLN A 79 -11.48 4.65 17.09
N ASP A 80 -10.21 4.53 17.47
CA ASP A 80 -9.76 4.56 18.85
C ASP A 80 -10.01 5.92 19.51
N MET A 81 -9.74 7.02 18.81
CA MET A 81 -10.02 8.37 19.32
C MET A 81 -11.52 8.60 19.52
N ARG A 82 -12.36 8.07 18.62
CA ARG A 82 -13.83 8.12 18.78
C ARG A 82 -14.29 7.27 19.95
N ALA A 83 -13.72 6.08 20.14
CA ALA A 83 -14.01 5.22 21.29
C ALA A 83 -13.65 5.91 22.63
N GLN A 84 -12.60 6.72 22.63
CA GLN A 84 -12.19 7.56 23.77
C GLN A 84 -13.00 8.86 23.91
N GLN A 85 -14.06 9.05 23.12
CA GLN A 85 -14.91 10.25 23.12
C GLN A 85 -14.15 11.56 22.87
N LYS A 86 -13.03 11.53 22.15
CA LYS A 86 -12.32 12.73 21.72
C LYS A 86 -13.18 13.54 20.75
N ARG A 87 -13.05 14.87 20.81
CA ARG A 87 -13.77 15.74 19.88
C ARG A 87 -13.15 15.58 18.49
N GLN A 88 -13.95 15.76 17.45
CA GLN A 88 -13.45 15.65 16.07
C GLN A 88 -12.29 16.60 15.76
N LYS A 89 -12.23 17.77 16.41
CA LYS A 89 -11.13 18.74 16.29
C LYS A 89 -9.81 18.25 16.89
N GLU A 90 -9.84 17.21 17.72
CA GLU A 90 -8.67 16.63 18.38
C GLU A 90 -8.13 15.41 17.63
N ILE A 91 -8.87 14.93 16.62
CA ILE A 91 -8.44 13.83 15.75
C ILE A 91 -7.58 14.44 14.65
N VAL A 92 -6.32 14.02 14.57
CA VAL A 92 -5.40 14.53 13.55
C VAL A 92 -5.85 14.14 12.14
N GLU A 93 -5.63 15.06 11.20
CA GLU A 93 -5.89 14.79 9.80
C GLU A 93 -4.89 13.75 9.24
N PHE A 94 -5.26 13.09 8.15
CA PHE A 94 -4.44 12.00 7.60
C PHE A 94 -3.03 12.46 7.19
N VAL A 95 -2.88 13.71 6.73
CA VAL A 95 -1.56 14.29 6.37
C VAL A 95 -0.66 14.41 7.58
N GLU A 96 -1.17 14.99 8.65
CA GLU A 96 -0.43 15.18 9.90
C GLU A 96 -0.05 13.85 10.52
N PHE A 97 -0.97 12.88 10.50
CA PHE A 97 -0.69 11.52 10.93
C PHE A 97 0.47 10.91 10.13
N ARG A 98 0.49 11.06 8.81
CA ARG A 98 1.59 10.55 7.97
C ARG A 98 2.92 11.25 8.27
N LEU A 99 2.89 12.56 8.51
CA LEU A 99 4.09 13.33 8.88
C LEU A 99 4.65 12.80 10.20
N SER A 100 3.82 12.66 11.23
CA SER A 100 4.23 12.11 12.53
C SER A 100 4.83 10.71 12.41
N VAL A 101 4.20 9.82 11.63
CA VAL A 101 4.76 8.48 11.39
C VAL A 101 6.11 8.56 10.67
N SER A 102 6.27 9.47 9.71
CA SER A 102 7.53 9.62 8.97
C SER A 102 8.66 10.15 9.86
N GLU A 103 8.38 11.11 10.73
CA GLU A 103 9.35 11.67 11.69
C GLU A 103 9.82 10.59 12.65
N GLU A 104 8.90 9.81 13.20
CA GLU A 104 9.22 8.72 14.13
C GLU A 104 10.08 7.63 13.46
N LEU A 105 9.75 7.24 12.23
CA LEU A 105 10.53 6.25 11.48
C LEU A 105 11.94 6.75 11.13
N ILE A 106 12.08 8.04 10.80
CA ILE A 106 13.39 8.64 10.52
C ILE A 106 14.24 8.68 11.79
N ALA A 107 13.66 9.11 12.91
CA ALA A 107 14.36 9.16 14.19
C ALA A 107 14.84 7.77 14.63
N GLN A 108 14.00 6.74 14.47
CA GLN A 108 14.37 5.36 14.76
C GLN A 108 15.51 4.86 13.87
N ALA A 109 15.48 5.16 12.57
CA ALA A 109 16.54 4.76 11.64
C ALA A 109 17.89 5.44 11.97
N GLN A 110 17.87 6.70 12.39
CA GLN A 110 19.08 7.42 12.81
C GLN A 110 19.70 6.79 14.07
N SER A 111 18.87 6.43 15.06
CA SER A 111 19.36 5.78 16.28
C SER A 111 20.02 4.41 16.04
N GLN A 112 19.58 3.68 15.01
CA GLN A 112 20.17 2.38 14.66
C GLN A 112 21.52 2.52 13.93
N ASN A 113 21.66 3.52 13.05
CA ASN A 113 22.90 3.76 12.33
C ASN A 113 24.05 4.22 13.25
N GLU A 114 23.76 4.93 14.35
CA GLU A 114 24.77 5.32 15.33
C GLU A 114 25.40 4.10 16.04
N VAL A 115 24.69 2.97 16.12
CA VAL A 115 25.18 1.74 16.76
C VAL A 115 26.03 0.89 15.80
N GLU A 116 25.74 0.90 14.50
CA GLU A 116 26.52 0.14 13.50
C GLU A 116 27.84 0.81 13.10
N SER A 117 28.01 2.12 13.33
CA SER A 117 29.25 2.84 12.98
C SER A 117 30.43 2.57 13.93
N ASP A 118 30.23 1.88 15.06
CA ASP A 118 31.28 1.57 16.05
C ASP A 118 31.91 0.17 15.86
N SER A 119 31.47 -0.59 14.86
CA SER A 119 32.18 -1.81 14.44
C SER A 119 33.10 -1.50 13.26
N ASP A 120 34.41 -1.48 13.52
CA ASP A 120 35.49 -1.48 12.52
C ASP A 120 35.47 -2.78 11.67
N GLU A 121 34.39 -3.08 10.96
CA GLU A 121 34.39 -4.13 9.94
C GLU A 121 35.09 -3.63 8.69
N GLU A 122 36.34 -4.06 8.52
CA GLU A 122 37.14 -3.83 7.32
C GLU A 122 36.38 -4.31 6.06
N TRP A 123 35.97 -3.37 5.22
CA TRP A 123 35.20 -3.63 4.00
C TRP A 123 35.91 -4.65 3.10
N CYS A 124 35.42 -5.89 3.11
CA CYS A 124 35.79 -6.90 2.14
C CYS A 124 34.92 -6.70 0.87
N PRO A 125 35.51 -6.40 -0.30
CA PRO A 125 34.74 -6.33 -1.52
C PRO A 125 34.06 -7.68 -1.79
N PRO A 126 32.81 -7.69 -2.30
CA PRO A 126 32.11 -8.93 -2.58
C PRO A 126 32.98 -9.81 -3.49
N PRO A 127 33.10 -11.13 -3.20
CA PRO A 127 33.93 -12.01 -4.00
C PRO A 127 33.51 -11.91 -5.46
N LYS A 128 34.48 -11.64 -6.35
CA LYS A 128 34.23 -11.58 -7.80
C LYS A 128 33.52 -12.88 -8.19
N ARG A 129 32.28 -12.76 -8.70
CA ARG A 129 31.52 -13.93 -9.17
C ARG A 129 32.41 -14.72 -10.12
N ALA A 130 32.58 -16.01 -9.86
CA ALA A 130 33.39 -16.88 -10.71
C ALA A 130 32.99 -16.66 -12.18
N PRO A 131 33.96 -16.49 -13.11
CA PRO A 131 33.65 -16.29 -14.51
C PRO A 131 32.75 -17.42 -14.99
N LEU A 132 31.59 -17.06 -15.56
CA LEU A 132 30.71 -18.07 -16.13
C LEU A 132 31.46 -18.79 -17.25
N PRO A 133 31.43 -20.15 -17.31
CA PRO A 133 32.10 -20.88 -18.37
C PRO A 133 31.56 -20.46 -19.75
N PRO A 134 32.39 -20.56 -20.81
CA PRO A 134 32.01 -20.17 -22.17
C PRO A 134 30.74 -20.88 -22.65
N VAL A 135 29.92 -20.19 -23.45
CA VAL A 135 28.56 -20.63 -23.83
C VAL A 135 28.54 -22.04 -24.42
N LYS A 136 29.56 -22.43 -25.18
CA LYS A 136 29.70 -23.79 -25.77
C LYS A 136 29.80 -24.90 -24.70
N ALA A 137 30.37 -24.59 -23.53
CA ALA A 137 30.47 -25.51 -22.40
C ALA A 137 29.16 -25.64 -21.60
N ARG A 138 28.24 -24.65 -21.72
CA ARG A 138 26.89 -24.72 -21.14
C ARG A 138 25.92 -25.58 -21.97
N ALA A 139 26.22 -25.77 -23.25
CA ALA A 139 25.29 -26.41 -24.19
C ALA A 139 25.36 -27.94 -24.22
N LYS A 140 26.40 -28.58 -23.65
CA LYS A 140 26.70 -30.00 -23.95
C LYS A 140 26.63 -31.02 -22.82
N THR A 141 26.45 -30.66 -21.54
CA THR A 141 26.20 -31.68 -20.49
C THR A 141 25.72 -31.00 -19.21
N LEU A 142 24.88 -31.66 -18.40
CA LEU A 142 24.46 -31.21 -17.05
C LEU A 142 25.61 -30.91 -16.05
N GLY A 143 26.88 -31.00 -16.46
CA GLY A 143 28.05 -30.80 -15.60
C GLY A 143 28.36 -29.34 -15.22
N TYR A 144 27.60 -28.35 -15.71
CA TYR A 144 27.75 -26.94 -15.33
C TYR A 144 26.73 -26.49 -14.27
N SER A 145 25.74 -27.32 -13.92
CA SER A 145 24.91 -27.05 -12.76
C SER A 145 25.83 -27.12 -11.53
N PRO A 146 25.74 -26.18 -10.58
CA PRO A 146 26.40 -26.34 -9.29
C PRO A 146 26.03 -27.73 -8.78
N ARG A 147 27.02 -28.62 -8.62
CA ARG A 147 26.79 -29.82 -7.83
C ARG A 147 26.46 -29.28 -6.45
N LEU A 148 25.33 -29.71 -5.88
CA LEU A 148 25.14 -29.65 -4.44
C LEU A 148 26.30 -30.45 -3.86
N THR A 149 27.39 -29.77 -3.55
CA THR A 149 28.33 -30.29 -2.57
C THR A 149 27.57 -30.26 -1.26
N ASP A 150 27.67 -31.32 -0.47
CA ASP A 150 27.19 -31.37 0.91
C ASP A 150 28.01 -30.39 1.76
N ALA A 151 27.88 -29.09 1.48
CA ALA A 151 28.36 -28.05 2.36
C ALA A 151 27.40 -28.06 3.55
N PRO A 152 27.89 -28.15 4.81
CA PRO A 152 27.03 -27.97 5.95
C PRO A 152 26.36 -26.61 5.78
N ASN A 153 25.03 -26.63 5.77
CA ASN A 153 24.18 -25.45 5.64
C ASN A 153 24.80 -24.34 6.49
N ALA A 154 25.20 -23.23 5.86
CA ALA A 154 25.73 -22.09 6.60
C ALA A 154 24.69 -21.75 7.67
N ALA A 155 25.09 -21.86 8.94
CA ALA A 155 24.21 -21.69 10.07
C ALA A 155 23.50 -20.34 9.99
N ARG A 156 22.24 -20.39 10.43
CA ARG A 156 21.18 -19.38 10.30
C ARG A 156 21.54 -18.03 10.89
#